data_AF-A0A2E5JJS5-F1
#
_entry.id   AF-A0A2E5JJS5-F1
#
_cell.length_a   1.000
_cell.length_b   1.000
_cell.length_c   1.000
_cell.angle_alpha   90.00
_cell.angle_beta   90.00
_cell.angle_gamma   90.00
#
_symmetry.space_group_name_H-M   'P 1'
#
loop_
_entity.id
_entity.type
_entity.pdbx_description
1 polymer ?
#
loop_
_entity_poly.entity_id
_entity_poly.type
_entity_poly.pdbx_seq_one_letter_code
_entity_poly.pdbx_strand_id
1 'polypeptide(L)'
;MKLFIATFLLTLSLNSFADCYESLTQNYSRDSFAYQLAEEDVDLELERGSINFARAAVAALEAKLSCGMDAKAWHTNQSANCQDVVPGVALSRVYYVEKAYGYFLVSVDMLENINIVFNRFD
;
A
#
# COMPACT_ATOMS: atom_id res chain seq x y z
N MET A 1 26.80 36.91 -4.19
CA MET A 1 25.62 36.48 -4.97
C MET A 1 25.68 35.03 -5.47
N LYS A 2 26.85 34.42 -5.71
CA LYS A 2 26.92 33.00 -6.16
C LYS A 2 26.58 31.96 -5.09
N LEU A 3 26.69 32.30 -3.80
CA LEU A 3 26.39 31.37 -2.69
C LEU A 3 24.88 31.15 -2.44
N PHE A 4 24.02 32.09 -2.83
CA PHE A 4 22.56 32.01 -2.60
C PHE A 4 21.83 31.09 -3.61
N ILE A 5 22.43 30.84 -4.77
CA ILE A 5 21.83 29.99 -5.81
C ILE A 5 21.97 28.50 -5.43
N ALA A 6 23.04 28.13 -4.73
CA ALA A 6 23.28 26.75 -4.31
C ALA A 6 22.34 26.30 -3.16
N THR A 7 21.94 27.22 -2.28
CA THR A 7 21.02 26.91 -1.16
C THR A 7 19.57 26.76 -1.60
N PHE A 8 19.13 27.41 -2.68
CA PHE A 8 17.75 27.27 -3.18
C PHE A 8 17.50 25.90 -3.83
N LEU A 9 18.49 25.35 -4.55
CA LEU A 9 18.40 24.04 -5.22
C LEU A 9 18.30 22.85 -4.25
N LEU A 10 18.78 22.99 -3.00
CA LEU A 10 18.72 21.94 -1.98
C LEU A 10 17.36 21.84 -1.27
N THR A 11 16.46 22.82 -1.45
CA THR A 11 15.14 22.81 -0.79
C THR A 11 14.02 22.15 -1.60
N LEU A 12 14.28 21.80 -2.87
CA LEU A 12 13.25 21.24 -3.76
C LEU A 12 13.05 19.72 -3.63
N SER A 13 13.91 19.00 -2.90
CA SER A 13 13.89 17.53 -2.84
C SER A 13 13.10 16.92 -1.68
N LEU A 14 12.47 17.73 -0.80
CA LEU A 14 11.80 17.22 0.41
C LEU A 14 10.27 17.04 0.28
N ASN A 15 9.64 17.43 -0.83
CA ASN A 15 8.17 17.49 -0.93
C ASN A 15 7.48 16.29 -1.58
N SER A 16 8.18 15.29 -2.14
CA SER A 16 7.48 14.20 -2.84
C SER A 16 6.87 13.13 -1.92
N PHE A 17 7.26 13.09 -0.64
CA PHE A 17 6.79 12.04 0.30
C PHE A 17 5.41 12.32 0.91
N ALA A 18 5.09 13.60 1.17
CA ALA A 18 3.79 13.97 1.71
C ALA A 18 2.64 13.70 0.72
N ASP A 19 2.95 13.85 -0.58
CA ASP A 19 1.98 13.79 -1.67
C ASP A 19 1.45 12.36 -1.93
N CYS A 20 2.33 11.35 -1.81
CA CYS A 20 1.93 9.95 -2.01
C CYS A 20 0.92 9.49 -0.95
N TYR A 21 1.14 9.91 0.29
CA TYR A 21 0.36 9.45 1.43
C TYR A 21 -0.97 10.16 1.46
N GLU A 22 -0.98 11.45 1.11
CA GLU A 22 -2.21 12.17 0.86
C GLU A 22 -3.03 11.49 -0.25
N SER A 23 -2.38 11.02 -1.31
CA SER A 23 -3.05 10.26 -2.38
C SER A 23 -3.60 8.91 -1.90
N LEU A 24 -2.82 8.15 -1.13
CA LEU A 24 -3.22 6.83 -0.60
C LEU A 24 -4.36 6.93 0.42
N THR A 25 -4.27 7.91 1.33
CA THR A 25 -5.24 8.10 2.41
C THR A 25 -6.38 9.05 2.02
N GLN A 26 -6.29 9.70 0.86
CA GLN A 26 -7.17 10.80 0.44
C GLN A 26 -7.27 11.88 1.53
N ASN A 27 -6.14 12.19 2.20
CA ASN A 27 -6.06 13.06 3.36
C ASN A 27 -7.07 12.71 4.48
N TYR A 28 -7.39 11.43 4.64
CA TYR A 28 -8.43 10.93 5.54
C TYR A 28 -9.81 11.57 5.35
N SER A 29 -10.10 12.11 4.16
CA SER A 29 -11.40 12.69 3.83
C SER A 29 -12.52 11.65 3.73
N ARG A 30 -12.17 10.36 3.69
CA ARG A 30 -13.06 9.22 3.65
C ARG A 30 -12.57 8.12 4.59
N ASP A 31 -13.49 7.35 5.15
CA ASP A 31 -13.18 6.25 6.05
C ASP A 31 -12.46 5.11 5.32
N SER A 32 -12.79 4.89 4.04
CA SER A 32 -12.20 3.86 3.21
C SER A 32 -12.03 4.28 1.75
N PHE A 33 -11.07 3.63 1.08
CA PHE A 33 -10.82 3.80 -0.35
C PHE A 33 -10.39 2.50 -1.00
N ALA A 34 -10.86 2.23 -2.22
CA ALA A 34 -10.56 1.03 -2.96
C ALA A 34 -9.58 1.30 -4.11
N TYR A 35 -8.59 0.43 -4.22
CA TYR A 35 -7.57 0.38 -5.25
C TYR A 35 -7.62 -0.97 -5.94
N GLN A 36 -7.15 -1.00 -7.18
CA GLN A 36 -7.00 -2.22 -7.96
C GLN A 36 -5.61 -2.27 -8.57
N LEU A 37 -4.97 -3.42 -8.44
CA LEU A 37 -3.71 -3.74 -9.11
C LEU A 37 -3.91 -4.97 -10.00
N ALA A 38 -3.11 -5.06 -11.06
CA ALA A 38 -2.98 -6.31 -11.79
C ALA A 38 -2.03 -7.25 -11.01
N GLU A 39 -2.22 -8.56 -11.10
CA GLU A 39 -1.31 -9.51 -10.44
C GLU A 39 0.14 -9.39 -10.94
N GLU A 40 0.35 -9.00 -12.20
CA GLU A 40 1.66 -8.69 -12.77
C GLU A 40 2.37 -7.48 -12.14
N ASP A 41 1.64 -6.60 -11.44
CA ASP A 41 2.22 -5.50 -10.66
C ASP A 41 2.88 -6.01 -9.36
N VAL A 42 2.70 -7.28 -9.01
CA VAL A 42 3.18 -7.91 -7.77
C VAL A 42 4.13 -9.06 -8.11
N ASP A 43 5.09 -9.32 -7.20
CA ASP A 43 6.08 -10.38 -7.36
C ASP A 43 5.42 -11.75 -7.61
N LEU A 44 5.57 -12.24 -8.85
CA LEU A 44 5.01 -13.49 -9.36
C LEU A 44 5.61 -14.74 -8.70
N GLU A 45 6.75 -14.61 -8.00
CA GLU A 45 7.35 -15.72 -7.26
C GLU A 45 6.63 -16.02 -5.94
N LEU A 46 5.78 -15.09 -5.47
CA LEU A 46 5.00 -15.27 -4.25
C LEU A 46 3.74 -16.09 -4.51
N GLU A 47 3.47 -17.06 -3.62
CA GLU A 47 2.25 -17.85 -3.69
C GLU A 47 1.01 -16.95 -3.60
N ARG A 48 0.17 -16.99 -4.65
CA ARG A 48 -1.13 -16.31 -4.68
C ARG A 48 -1.95 -16.71 -3.48
N GLY A 49 -2.50 -15.73 -2.78
CA GLY A 49 -3.24 -16.03 -1.56
C GLY A 49 -2.32 -16.50 -0.40
N SER A 50 -1.12 -15.95 -0.32
CA SER A 50 -0.33 -15.97 0.90
C SER A 50 -0.36 -14.61 1.60
N ILE A 51 -0.05 -14.59 2.91
CA ILE A 51 0.15 -13.34 3.65
C ILE A 51 1.29 -12.51 3.04
N ASN A 52 2.34 -13.17 2.53
CA ASN A 52 3.47 -12.48 1.89
C ASN A 52 3.05 -11.81 0.58
N PHE A 53 2.21 -12.48 -0.22
CA PHE A 53 1.61 -11.88 -1.41
C PHE A 53 0.79 -10.64 -1.07
N ALA A 54 -0.06 -10.69 -0.03
CA ALA A 54 -0.85 -9.54 0.39
C ALA A 54 0.03 -8.35 0.83
N ARG A 55 1.12 -8.62 1.56
CA ARG A 55 2.10 -7.59 1.95
C ARG A 55 2.81 -6.99 0.75
N ALA A 56 3.19 -7.82 -0.23
CA ALA A 56 3.81 -7.38 -1.47
C ALA A 56 2.84 -6.55 -2.32
N ALA A 57 1.56 -6.91 -2.36
CA ALA A 57 0.54 -6.13 -3.05
C ALA A 57 0.35 -4.74 -2.46
N VAL A 58 0.32 -4.61 -1.12
CA VAL A 58 0.29 -3.29 -0.47
C VAL A 58 1.56 -2.49 -0.78
N ALA A 59 2.73 -3.13 -0.76
CA ALA A 59 3.98 -2.46 -1.10
C ALA A 59 4.03 -2.01 -2.59
N ALA A 60 3.47 -2.82 -3.49
CA ALA A 60 3.34 -2.48 -4.91
C ALA A 60 2.37 -1.30 -5.11
N LEU A 61 1.27 -1.24 -4.35
CA LEU A 61 0.37 -0.08 -4.36
C LEU A 61 1.09 1.18 -3.87
N GLU A 62 1.79 1.10 -2.74
CA GLU A 62 2.60 2.19 -2.21
C GLU A 62 3.62 2.67 -3.26
N ALA A 63 4.33 1.75 -3.91
CA ALA A 63 5.28 2.08 -4.97
C ALA A 63 4.62 2.73 -6.20
N LYS A 64 3.45 2.24 -6.64
CA LYS A 64 2.66 2.79 -7.75
C LYS A 64 2.21 4.23 -7.47
N LEU A 65 1.93 4.54 -6.21
CA LEU A 65 1.61 5.89 -5.74
C LEU A 65 2.85 6.74 -5.44
N SER A 66 4.06 6.25 -5.76
CA SER A 66 5.33 6.92 -5.51
C SER A 66 5.63 7.18 -4.03
N CYS A 67 5.13 6.32 -3.13
CA CYS A 67 5.58 6.31 -1.75
C CYS A 67 7.00 5.76 -1.67
N GLY A 68 7.97 6.67 -1.49
CA GLY A 68 9.37 6.32 -1.47
C GLY A 68 9.73 5.39 -0.31
N MET A 69 10.64 4.45 -0.57
CA MET A 69 11.05 3.39 0.36
C MET A 69 11.78 3.87 1.64
N ASP A 70 12.10 5.16 1.74
CA ASP A 70 13.02 5.69 2.76
C ASP A 70 12.37 5.95 4.13
N ALA A 71 11.05 5.87 4.27
CA ALA A 71 10.39 5.89 5.57
C ALA A 71 10.25 4.47 6.15
N LYS A 72 11.38 3.80 6.42
CA LYS A 72 11.43 2.42 6.97
C LYS A 72 10.47 2.17 8.16
N ALA A 73 10.20 3.20 8.97
CA ALA A 73 9.29 3.09 10.11
C ALA A 73 7.79 3.07 9.73
N TRP A 74 7.40 3.75 8.64
CA TRP A 74 5.99 3.88 8.24
C TRP A 74 5.52 2.75 7.33
N HIS A 75 6.45 2.16 6.55
CA HIS A 75 6.14 1.06 5.62
C HIS A 75 6.27 -0.33 6.23
N THR A 76 6.73 -0.46 7.48
CA THR A 76 6.83 -1.78 8.11
C THR A 76 5.43 -2.27 8.44
N ASN A 77 5.06 -3.43 7.89
CA ASN A 77 3.81 -4.11 8.24
C ASN A 77 3.84 -4.46 9.73
N GLN A 78 2.88 -3.92 10.49
CA GLN A 78 2.80 -4.16 11.93
C GLN A 78 2.25 -5.55 12.22
N SER A 79 1.23 -5.94 11.46
CA SER A 79 0.63 -7.26 11.54
C SER A 79 0.06 -7.64 10.17
N ALA A 80 -0.13 -8.93 9.94
CA ALA A 80 -0.96 -9.38 8.83
C ALA A 80 -1.70 -10.66 9.23
N ASN A 81 -3.00 -10.71 8.94
CA ASN A 81 -3.86 -11.85 9.22
C ASN A 81 -4.67 -12.18 7.97
N CYS A 82 -5.26 -13.37 7.97
CA CYS A 82 -5.95 -13.94 6.84
C CYS A 82 -7.25 -14.58 7.33
N GLN A 83 -8.36 -14.25 6.69
CA GLN A 83 -9.67 -14.80 7.03
C GLN A 83 -10.40 -15.25 5.77
N ASP A 84 -10.95 -16.46 5.81
CA ASP A 84 -11.85 -16.95 4.77
C ASP A 84 -13.23 -16.31 4.97
N VAL A 85 -13.75 -15.63 3.94
CA VAL A 85 -15.14 -15.12 3.98
C VAL A 85 -16.12 -16.28 3.86
N VAL A 86 -15.80 -17.28 3.04
CA VAL A 86 -16.54 -18.53 2.91
C VAL A 86 -15.61 -19.69 3.30
N PRO A 87 -15.88 -20.38 4.42
CA PRO A 87 -15.02 -21.47 4.89
C PRO A 87 -14.79 -22.53 3.80
N GLY A 88 -13.52 -22.85 3.54
CA GLY A 88 -13.13 -23.86 2.55
C GLY A 88 -13.04 -23.37 1.10
N VAL A 89 -13.32 -22.09 0.82
CA VAL A 89 -13.14 -21.50 -0.51
C VAL A 89 -11.91 -20.59 -0.50
N ALA A 90 -10.77 -21.09 -1.00
CA ALA A 90 -9.49 -20.38 -0.96
C ALA A 90 -9.52 -18.99 -1.64
N LEU A 91 -10.32 -18.83 -2.70
CA LEU A 91 -10.48 -17.55 -3.41
C LEU A 91 -11.39 -16.54 -2.69
N SER A 92 -12.10 -16.97 -1.64
CA SER A 92 -12.92 -16.07 -0.81
C SER A 92 -12.11 -15.39 0.31
N ARG A 93 -10.80 -15.59 0.31
CA ARG A 93 -9.92 -15.20 1.40
C ARG A 93 -9.59 -13.72 1.30
N VAL A 94 -9.67 -13.05 2.44
CA VAL A 94 -9.31 -11.64 2.60
C VAL A 94 -8.16 -11.53 3.59
N TYR A 95 -7.12 -10.83 3.20
CA TYR A 95 -5.97 -10.55 4.04
C TYR A 95 -6.11 -9.18 4.66
N TYR A 96 -5.92 -9.12 5.96
CA TYR A 96 -5.78 -7.89 6.71
C TYR A 96 -4.29 -7.58 6.83
N VAL A 97 -3.85 -6.41 6.35
CA VAL A 97 -2.46 -5.93 6.47
C VAL A 97 -2.46 -4.60 7.20
N GLU A 98 -1.79 -4.54 8.34
CA GLU A 98 -1.78 -3.36 9.21
C GLU A 98 -0.50 -2.54 9.02
N LYS A 99 -0.66 -1.22 8.96
CA LYS A 99 0.43 -0.23 8.91
C LYS A 99 0.20 0.81 10.01
N ALA A 100 1.19 1.68 10.23
CA ALA A 100 1.10 2.74 11.23
C ALA A 100 -0.07 3.74 11.00
N TYR A 101 -0.61 3.78 9.79
CA TYR A 101 -1.55 4.79 9.33
C TYR A 101 -2.97 4.27 9.00
N GLY A 102 -3.18 2.96 9.16
CA GLY A 102 -4.45 2.29 8.88
C GLY A 102 -4.22 0.84 8.53
N TYR A 103 -5.24 0.22 7.94
CA TYR A 103 -5.19 -1.18 7.52
C TYR A 103 -5.72 -1.37 6.12
N PHE A 104 -5.29 -2.46 5.50
CA PHE A 104 -5.64 -2.84 4.15
C PHE A 104 -6.34 -4.18 4.16
N LEU A 105 -7.43 -4.27 3.42
CA LEU A 105 -8.07 -5.52 3.08
C LEU A 105 -7.66 -5.88 1.66
N VAL A 106 -6.99 -7.00 1.49
CA VAL A 106 -6.50 -7.47 0.19
C VAL A 106 -7.25 -8.73 -0.18
N SER A 107 -7.81 -8.77 -1.39
CA SER A 107 -8.41 -9.97 -1.98
C SER A 107 -8.01 -10.10 -3.44
N VAL A 108 -8.03 -11.33 -3.96
CA VAL A 108 -7.71 -11.62 -5.35
C VAL A 108 -8.94 -12.23 -6.00
N ASP A 109 -9.33 -11.71 -7.15
CA ASP A 109 -10.47 -12.25 -7.90
C ASP A 109 -10.04 -13.39 -8.86
N MET A 110 -11.02 -13.99 -9.55
CA MET A 110 -10.77 -15.07 -10.51
C MET A 110 -10.10 -14.60 -11.81
N LEU A 111 -10.01 -13.28 -12.03
CA LEU A 111 -9.44 -12.63 -13.21
C LEU A 111 -8.07 -12.03 -12.91
N GLU A 112 -7.41 -12.47 -11.82
CA GLU A 112 -6.06 -12.04 -11.47
C GLU A 112 -5.96 -10.55 -11.16
N ASN A 113 -7.07 -9.93 -10.73
CA ASN A 113 -7.04 -8.59 -10.18
C ASN A 113 -6.91 -8.67 -8.66
N ILE A 114 -6.05 -7.82 -8.13
CA ILE A 114 -5.87 -7.64 -6.71
C ILE A 114 -6.69 -6.42 -6.29
N ASN A 115 -7.69 -6.67 -5.45
CA ASN A 115 -8.53 -5.63 -4.86
C ASN A 115 -7.94 -5.27 -3.50
N ILE A 116 -7.64 -3.99 -3.30
CA ILE A 116 -7.04 -3.47 -2.08
C ILE A 116 -7.94 -2.37 -1.53
N VAL A 117 -8.49 -2.56 -0.33
CA VAL A 117 -9.29 -1.54 0.35
C VAL A 117 -8.49 -1.00 1.53
N PHE A 118 -8.08 0.26 1.44
CA PHE A 118 -7.54 1.00 2.57
C PHE A 118 -8.66 1.45 3.50
N ASN A 119 -8.42 1.34 4.81
CA ASN A 119 -9.28 1.87 5.86
C ASN A 119 -8.43 2.56 6.93
N ARG A 120 -8.92 3.69 7.45
CA ARG A 120 -8.37 4.33 8.64
C ARG A 120 -8.78 3.57 9.91
N PHE A 121 -8.10 3.84 11.03
CA PHE A 121 -8.37 3.15 12.30
C PHE A 121 -9.61 3.67 13.06
N ASP A 122 -10.12 4.85 12.69
CA ASP A 122 -11.18 5.61 13.36
C ASP A 122 -12.57 5.51 12.69
#